data_AF-A0A0A1CUU4-F1
#
_entry.id   AF-A0A0A1CUU4-F1
#
_cell.length_a   1.000
_cell.length_b   1.000
_cell.length_c   1.000
_cell.angle_alpha   90.00
_cell.angle_beta   90.00
_cell.angle_gamma   90.00
#
_symmetry.space_group_name_H-M   'P 1'
#
loop_
_entity.id
_entity.type
_entity.pdbx_description
1 polymer ?
#
loop_
_entity_poly.entity_id
_entity_poly.type
_entity_poly.pdbx_seq_one_letter_code
_entity_poly.pdbx_strand_id
1 'polypeptide(L)'
;MRPDPHGKYLRPSANDWGAYQQYVKDQLTELLTWYGLIGLLWFDDEWEPTREEWESVGLESHIRSLAPDIVINDRLVGSGDYRTPEQFIPTRPLDEPWECCMTRCDTWSYVPEDQNYKPLYEIIRTAVEVVAKGGNLLLNVGLRPMAASRPSSSPCWTGWRGGWTATRTPCTGFGRALSRGSTTDSAQPLATKPTCSHWQSRWKP
;
A
#
# COMPACT_ATOMS: atom_id res chain seq x y z
N MET A 1 3.01 -17.12 1.86
CA MET A 1 3.64 -18.47 1.88
C MET A 1 4.37 -18.65 0.55
N ARG A 2 5.44 -19.47 0.45
CA ARG A 2 6.04 -19.79 -0.87
C ARG A 2 5.16 -20.85 -1.55
N PRO A 3 5.01 -20.82 -2.90
CA PRO A 3 4.31 -21.89 -3.62
C PRO A 3 4.92 -23.22 -3.22
N ASP A 4 4.08 -24.20 -2.93
CA ASP A 4 4.53 -25.51 -2.48
C ASP A 4 5.37 -26.19 -3.56
N PRO A 5 6.71 -26.26 -3.38
CA PRO A 5 7.57 -26.86 -4.39
C PRO A 5 7.40 -28.39 -4.47
N HIS A 6 6.61 -28.96 -3.55
CA HIS A 6 6.58 -30.39 -3.28
C HIS A 6 5.17 -31.00 -3.26
N GLY A 7 4.11 -30.21 -3.50
CA GLY A 7 2.72 -30.70 -3.48
C GLY A 7 2.30 -31.36 -2.15
N LYS A 8 2.89 -30.93 -1.04
CA LYS A 8 2.58 -31.33 0.33
C LYS A 8 1.24 -30.81 0.84
N TYR A 9 0.73 -29.69 0.32
CA TYR A 9 -0.58 -29.16 0.72
C TYR A 9 -1.70 -29.72 -0.15
N LEU A 10 -2.75 -30.20 0.52
CA LEU A 10 -3.96 -30.68 -0.14
C LEU A 10 -4.65 -29.50 -0.83
N ARG A 11 -4.92 -29.64 -2.12
CA ARG A 11 -5.80 -28.71 -2.82
C ARG A 11 -7.24 -28.96 -2.37
N PRO A 12 -8.02 -27.91 -2.08
CA PRO A 12 -9.43 -28.08 -1.72
C PRO A 12 -10.21 -28.71 -2.87
N SER A 13 -11.34 -29.35 -2.56
CA SER A 13 -12.25 -29.81 -3.60
C SER A 13 -12.82 -28.61 -4.37
N ALA A 14 -13.28 -28.82 -5.61
CA ALA A 14 -13.89 -27.75 -6.39
C ALA A 14 -15.10 -27.11 -5.68
N ASN A 15 -15.87 -27.89 -4.91
CA ASN A 15 -17.00 -27.37 -4.14
C ASN A 15 -16.53 -26.50 -2.96
N ASP A 16 -15.51 -26.94 -2.22
CA ASP A 16 -14.97 -26.17 -1.08
C ASP A 16 -14.32 -24.87 -1.58
N TRP A 17 -13.63 -24.93 -2.72
CA TRP A 17 -13.05 -23.75 -3.35
C TRP A 17 -14.12 -22.75 -3.80
N GLY A 18 -15.17 -23.22 -4.48
CA GLY A 18 -16.28 -22.36 -4.89
C GLY A 18 -16.98 -21.69 -3.70
N ALA A 19 -17.16 -22.43 -2.59
CA ALA A 19 -17.72 -21.87 -1.36
C ALA A 19 -16.79 -20.80 -0.75
N TYR A 20 -15.46 -21.02 -0.77
CA TYR A 20 -14.48 -20.03 -0.32
C TYR A 20 -14.50 -18.77 -1.20
N GLN A 21 -14.53 -18.92 -2.53
CA GLN A 21 -14.63 -17.78 -3.45
C GLN A 21 -15.89 -16.93 -3.20
N GLN A 22 -17.03 -17.59 -2.96
CA GLN A 22 -18.26 -16.87 -2.60
C GLN A 22 -18.12 -16.15 -1.26
N TYR A 23 -17.55 -16.81 -0.25
CA TYR A 23 -17.26 -16.18 1.04
C TYR A 23 -16.38 -14.93 0.90
N VAL A 24 -15.32 -14.98 0.09
CA VAL A 24 -14.47 -13.80 -0.20
C VAL A 24 -15.28 -12.68 -0.87
N LYS A 25 -16.12 -13.00 -1.85
CA LYS A 25 -17.03 -12.02 -2.50
C LYS A 25 -17.97 -11.36 -1.49
N ASP A 26 -18.53 -12.14 -0.57
CA ASP A 26 -19.45 -11.64 0.46
C ASP A 26 -18.71 -10.73 1.44
N GLN A 27 -17.52 -11.11 1.91
CA GLN A 27 -16.67 -10.28 2.77
C GLN A 27 -16.25 -8.96 2.10
N LEU A 28 -15.89 -8.99 0.82
CA LEU A 28 -15.60 -7.77 0.06
C LEU A 28 -16.83 -6.86 -0.05
N THR A 29 -18.02 -7.44 -0.22
CA THR A 29 -19.28 -6.69 -0.25
C THR A 29 -19.54 -6.02 1.10
N GLU A 30 -19.36 -6.74 2.21
CA GLU A 30 -19.50 -6.18 3.56
C GLU A 30 -18.52 -5.01 3.79
N LEU A 31 -17.24 -5.20 3.47
CA LEU A 31 -16.23 -4.16 3.62
C LEU A 31 -16.57 -2.89 2.83
N LEU A 32 -16.92 -3.04 1.55
CA LEU A 32 -17.16 -1.93 0.63
C LEU A 32 -18.50 -1.23 0.84
N THR A 33 -19.44 -1.83 1.59
CA THR A 33 -20.76 -1.23 1.83
C THR A 33 -20.95 -0.73 3.26
N TRP A 34 -20.27 -1.30 4.26
CA TRP A 34 -20.54 -0.97 5.68
C TRP A 34 -19.57 0.06 6.27
N TYR A 35 -18.37 0.23 5.70
CA TYR A 35 -17.30 1.04 6.29
C TYR A 35 -17.14 2.42 5.63
N GLY A 36 -18.05 2.79 4.72
CA GLY A 36 -18.02 4.05 3.99
C GLY A 36 -17.03 4.02 2.82
N LEU A 37 -16.47 5.18 2.47
CA LEU A 37 -15.56 5.29 1.33
C LEU A 37 -14.22 4.63 1.64
N ILE A 38 -13.95 3.51 0.97
CA ILE A 38 -12.66 2.83 0.98
C ILE A 38 -11.87 3.24 -0.27
N GLY A 39 -10.67 3.80 -0.07
CA GLY A 39 -9.82 4.26 -1.16
C GLY A 39 -8.85 3.20 -1.70
N LEU A 40 -8.58 2.14 -0.95
CA LEU A 40 -7.58 1.12 -1.29
C LEU A 40 -8.01 -0.24 -0.76
N LEU A 41 -8.01 -1.25 -1.62
CA LEU A 41 -7.98 -2.67 -1.24
C LEU A 41 -6.60 -3.24 -1.51
N TRP A 42 -6.00 -3.83 -0.49
CA TRP A 42 -4.67 -4.42 -0.56
C TRP A 42 -4.78 -5.93 -0.40
N PHE A 43 -4.79 -6.65 -1.51
CA PHE A 43 -4.78 -8.12 -1.54
C PHE A 43 -3.39 -8.64 -1.19
N ASP A 44 -3.34 -9.82 -0.59
CA ASP A 44 -2.10 -10.52 -0.33
C ASP A 44 -2.33 -11.98 -0.63
N ASP A 45 -1.88 -12.46 -1.80
CA ASP A 45 -1.61 -13.87 -2.16
C ASP A 45 -1.59 -14.07 -3.69
N GLU A 46 -0.53 -13.58 -4.35
CA GLU A 46 -0.36 -13.77 -5.80
C GLU A 46 0.29 -15.11 -6.20
N TRP A 47 0.66 -15.94 -5.21
CA TRP A 47 1.70 -16.96 -5.40
C TRP A 47 1.14 -18.37 -5.62
N GLU A 48 -0.06 -18.68 -5.11
CA GLU A 48 -0.62 -20.05 -5.15
C GLU A 48 -1.74 -20.23 -6.17
N PRO A 49 -2.79 -19.39 -6.22
CA PRO A 49 -3.91 -19.63 -7.12
C PRO A 49 -3.71 -18.90 -8.44
N THR A 50 -4.07 -19.54 -9.56
CA THR A 50 -4.02 -18.84 -10.85
C THR A 50 -5.08 -17.74 -10.93
N ARG A 51 -4.94 -16.86 -11.92
CA ARG A 51 -5.95 -15.83 -12.23
C ARG A 51 -7.37 -16.42 -12.34
N GLU A 52 -7.48 -17.58 -12.97
CA GLU A 52 -8.72 -18.30 -13.21
C GLU A 52 -9.25 -18.92 -11.92
N GLU A 53 -8.38 -19.49 -11.10
CA GLU A 53 -8.75 -20.06 -9.80
C GLU A 53 -9.23 -18.99 -8.83
N TRP A 54 -8.65 -17.80 -8.85
CA TRP A 54 -9.17 -16.66 -8.10
C TRP A 54 -10.43 -16.05 -8.72
N GLU A 55 -10.76 -16.37 -9.97
CA GLU A 55 -11.75 -15.63 -10.76
C GLU A 55 -11.47 -14.11 -10.71
N SER A 56 -10.21 -13.73 -10.83
CA SER A 56 -9.73 -12.37 -10.50
C SER A 56 -10.47 -11.27 -11.27
N VAL A 57 -10.81 -11.53 -12.53
CA VAL A 57 -11.60 -10.60 -13.37
C VAL A 57 -13.01 -10.40 -12.81
N GLY A 58 -13.64 -11.47 -12.33
CA GLY A 58 -14.98 -11.43 -11.72
C GLY A 58 -14.95 -10.71 -10.37
N LEU A 59 -13.93 -10.98 -9.55
CA LEU A 59 -13.70 -10.26 -8.29
C LEU A 59 -13.47 -8.77 -8.52
N GLU A 60 -12.57 -8.41 -9.43
CA GLU A 60 -12.30 -7.02 -9.78
C GLU A 60 -13.58 -6.32 -10.27
N SER A 61 -14.33 -6.96 -11.19
CA SER A 61 -15.59 -6.40 -11.70
C SER A 61 -16.61 -6.17 -10.58
N HIS A 62 -16.73 -7.11 -9.64
CA HIS A 62 -17.60 -6.99 -8.48
C HIS A 62 -17.20 -5.82 -7.58
N ILE A 63 -15.91 -5.72 -7.24
CA ILE A 63 -15.34 -4.62 -6.44
C ILE A 63 -15.61 -3.27 -7.11
N ARG A 64 -15.32 -3.15 -8.41
CA ARG A 64 -15.49 -1.91 -9.18
C ARG A 64 -16.96 -1.52 -9.34
N SER A 65 -17.88 -2.47 -9.32
CA SER A 65 -19.32 -2.20 -9.32
C SER A 65 -19.79 -1.53 -8.02
N LEU A 66 -19.14 -1.84 -6.89
CA LEU A 66 -19.45 -1.28 -5.57
C LEU A 66 -18.68 0.03 -5.32
N ALA A 67 -17.40 0.07 -5.73
CA ALA A 67 -16.50 1.19 -5.52
C ALA A 67 -15.67 1.45 -6.81
N PRO A 68 -16.13 2.31 -7.73
CA PRO A 68 -15.47 2.48 -9.02
C PRO A 68 -14.07 3.13 -8.91
N ASP A 69 -13.91 4.06 -7.96
CA ASP A 69 -12.68 4.85 -7.78
C ASP A 69 -11.65 4.19 -6.84
N ILE A 70 -11.88 2.94 -6.43
CA ILE A 70 -10.99 2.24 -5.49
C ILE A 70 -9.62 1.96 -6.10
N VAL A 71 -8.56 1.94 -5.32
CA VAL A 71 -7.25 1.48 -5.80
C VAL A 71 -7.06 0.02 -5.39
N ILE A 72 -6.53 -0.82 -6.27
CA ILE A 72 -6.24 -2.24 -6.04
C ILE A 72 -4.76 -2.47 -6.35
N ASN A 73 -4.05 -3.22 -5.51
CA ASN A 73 -2.66 -3.59 -5.77
C ASN A 73 -2.53 -4.74 -6.79
N ASP A 74 -1.31 -5.00 -7.27
CA ASP A 74 -0.99 -6.05 -8.25
C ASP A 74 -1.05 -7.49 -7.72
N ARG A 75 -1.41 -7.70 -6.46
CA ARG A 75 -1.45 -9.03 -5.82
C ARG A 75 -2.73 -9.82 -6.07
N LEU A 76 -3.71 -9.24 -6.76
CA LEU A 76 -4.82 -9.98 -7.34
C LEU A 76 -4.40 -10.43 -8.74
N VAL A 77 -4.01 -11.70 -8.91
CA VAL A 77 -3.30 -12.19 -10.10
C VAL A 77 -3.95 -11.72 -11.42
N GLY A 78 -3.24 -10.91 -12.20
CA GLY A 78 -3.70 -10.40 -13.49
C GLY A 78 -4.66 -9.20 -13.40
N SER A 79 -4.75 -8.55 -12.26
CA SER A 79 -5.46 -7.30 -11.97
C SER A 79 -4.59 -6.41 -11.06
N GLY A 80 -4.76 -5.09 -11.11
CA GLY A 80 -4.08 -4.15 -10.20
C GLY A 80 -3.73 -2.82 -10.85
N ASP A 81 -3.83 -1.75 -10.08
CA ASP A 81 -3.56 -0.37 -10.50
C ASP A 81 -2.10 0.05 -10.28
N TYR A 82 -1.37 -0.66 -9.40
CA TYR A 82 0.00 -0.33 -9.03
C TYR A 82 0.79 -1.54 -8.55
N ARG A 83 2.12 -1.46 -8.67
CA ARG A 83 3.06 -2.53 -8.32
C ARG A 83 3.48 -2.52 -6.86
N THR A 84 3.75 -3.68 -6.26
CA THR A 84 4.11 -3.78 -4.83
C THR A 84 5.48 -4.43 -4.55
N PRO A 85 6.62 -3.80 -4.90
CA PRO A 85 7.93 -4.32 -4.54
C PRO A 85 8.10 -4.42 -3.01
N GLU A 86 8.30 -5.65 -2.53
CA GLU A 86 8.35 -5.98 -1.11
C GLU A 86 9.79 -6.01 -0.58
N GLN A 87 10.09 -5.26 0.48
CA GLN A 87 11.39 -5.23 1.18
C GLN A 87 12.59 -4.77 0.33
N PHE A 88 12.39 -4.31 -0.90
CA PHE A 88 13.45 -3.75 -1.73
C PHE A 88 12.96 -2.55 -2.53
N ILE A 89 13.89 -1.63 -2.82
CA ILE A 89 13.64 -0.50 -3.72
C ILE A 89 14.15 -0.89 -5.11
N PRO A 90 13.34 -0.77 -6.17
CA PRO A 90 13.80 -0.98 -7.54
C PRO A 90 15.05 -0.15 -7.86
N THR A 91 16.03 -0.73 -8.55
CA THR A 91 17.28 -0.04 -8.89
C THR A 91 17.06 1.14 -9.84
N ARG A 92 16.07 1.02 -10.72
CA ARG A 92 15.58 2.06 -11.63
C ARG A 92 14.14 2.43 -11.30
N PRO A 93 13.70 3.67 -11.60
CA PRO A 93 12.28 4.01 -11.55
C PRO A 93 11.45 3.05 -12.41
N LEU A 94 10.26 2.70 -11.92
CA LEU A 94 9.28 1.93 -12.69
C LEU A 94 8.43 2.89 -13.52
N ASP A 95 7.95 2.41 -14.67
CA ASP A 95 7.10 3.19 -15.57
C ASP A 95 5.64 3.25 -15.09
N GLU A 96 5.25 2.34 -14.20
CA GLU A 96 3.93 2.21 -13.59
C GLU A 96 3.93 2.75 -12.16
N PRO A 97 2.77 3.18 -11.60
CA PRO A 97 2.65 3.49 -10.18
C PRO A 97 3.08 2.29 -9.34
N TRP A 98 3.75 2.56 -8.22
CA TRP A 98 4.24 1.49 -7.35
C TRP A 98 4.35 1.96 -5.90
N GLU A 99 4.25 0.99 -4.99
CA GLU A 99 4.37 1.19 -3.56
C GLU A 99 5.35 0.18 -2.97
N CYS A 100 6.37 0.68 -2.29
CA CYS A 100 7.31 -0.16 -1.55
C CYS A 100 6.73 -0.48 -0.18
N CYS A 101 6.40 -1.74 0.06
CA CYS A 101 6.06 -2.19 1.40
C CYS A 101 7.33 -2.65 2.13
N MET A 102 7.58 -2.07 3.31
CA MET A 102 8.76 -2.37 4.12
C MET A 102 8.42 -2.53 5.60
N THR A 103 9.10 -3.45 6.26
CA THR A 103 9.01 -3.60 7.72
C THR A 103 9.96 -2.65 8.43
N ARG A 104 9.51 -2.14 9.58
CA ARG A 104 10.38 -1.39 10.49
C ARG A 104 11.45 -2.28 11.13
N CYS A 105 11.10 -3.52 11.45
CA CYS A 105 12.01 -4.55 11.97
C CYS A 105 12.19 -5.67 10.93
N ASP A 106 12.54 -6.89 11.32
CA ASP A 106 12.69 -8.02 10.40
C ASP A 106 11.35 -8.73 10.15
N THR A 107 10.33 -8.46 10.98
CA THR A 107 9.00 -9.06 10.88
C THR A 107 7.88 -8.07 10.56
N TRP A 108 6.81 -8.55 9.91
CA TRP A 108 5.58 -7.78 9.68
C TRP A 108 4.75 -7.66 10.96
N SER A 109 4.56 -8.77 11.68
CA SER A 109 3.85 -8.81 12.96
C SER A 109 4.76 -8.47 14.14
N TYR A 110 4.17 -8.17 15.29
CA TYR A 110 4.91 -8.02 16.53
C TYR A 110 5.54 -9.35 16.97
N VAL A 111 6.88 -9.36 17.06
CA VAL A 111 7.66 -10.43 17.67
C VAL A 111 8.47 -9.79 18.80
N PRO A 112 8.26 -10.17 20.08
CA PRO A 112 8.93 -9.54 21.22
C PRO A 112 10.46 -9.55 21.12
N GLU A 113 11.01 -10.60 20.52
CA GLU A 113 12.44 -10.85 20.35
C GLU A 113 13.03 -10.06 19.18
N ASP A 114 12.19 -9.59 18.24
CA ASP A 114 12.64 -8.78 17.11
C ASP A 114 12.81 -7.32 17.57
N GLN A 115 14.05 -7.02 17.95
CA GLN A 115 14.49 -5.67 18.31
C GLN A 115 15.33 -5.01 17.21
N ASN A 116 15.43 -5.63 16.02
CA ASN A 116 16.24 -5.13 14.92
C ASN A 116 15.52 -4.01 14.17
N TYR A 117 15.26 -2.90 14.87
CA TYR A 117 14.56 -1.76 14.31
C TYR A 117 15.49 -0.93 13.44
N LYS A 118 15.05 -0.68 12.20
CA LYS A 118 15.70 0.27 11.30
C LYS A 118 15.79 1.64 11.98
N PRO A 119 16.98 2.25 12.05
CA PRO A 119 17.14 3.56 12.64
C PRO A 119 16.45 4.63 11.80
N LEU A 120 16.09 5.75 12.43
CA LEU A 120 15.31 6.81 11.78
C LEU A 120 15.96 7.35 10.49
N TYR A 121 17.28 7.46 10.47
CA TYR A 121 17.99 7.97 9.28
C TYR A 121 17.82 7.04 8.07
N GLU A 122 17.70 5.72 8.30
CA GLU A 122 17.48 4.73 7.25
C GLU A 122 16.07 4.88 6.70
N ILE A 123 15.07 4.98 7.58
CA ILE A 123 13.67 5.20 7.18
C ILE A 123 13.52 6.47 6.34
N ILE A 124 14.17 7.57 6.75
CA ILE A 124 14.13 8.84 5.99
C ILE A 124 14.82 8.67 4.62
N ARG A 125 15.98 8.01 4.56
CA ARG A 125 16.68 7.74 3.30
C ARG A 125 15.82 6.89 2.36
N THR A 126 15.22 5.82 2.87
CA THR A 126 14.28 4.96 2.15
C THR A 126 13.11 5.78 1.60
N ALA A 127 12.47 6.61 2.43
CA ALA A 127 11.36 7.46 1.99
C ALA A 127 11.77 8.43 0.88
N VAL A 128 12.93 9.08 1.01
CA VAL A 128 13.46 9.99 -0.01
C VAL A 128 13.77 9.24 -1.31
N GLU A 129 14.35 8.05 -1.23
CA GLU A 129 14.70 7.25 -2.40
C GLU A 129 13.46 6.76 -3.16
N VAL A 130 12.45 6.28 -2.43
CA VAL A 130 11.17 5.83 -2.99
C VAL A 130 10.47 7.00 -3.70
N VAL A 131 10.35 8.15 -3.03
CA VAL A 131 9.73 9.35 -3.61
C VAL A 131 10.52 9.87 -4.82
N ALA A 132 11.86 9.86 -4.76
CA ALA A 132 12.72 10.27 -5.88
C ALA A 132 12.55 9.38 -7.12
N LYS A 133 12.15 8.12 -6.92
CA LYS A 133 11.85 7.14 -7.99
C LYS A 133 10.35 7.10 -8.34
N GLY A 134 9.54 8.01 -7.81
CA GLY A 134 8.12 8.16 -8.14
C GLY A 134 7.20 7.11 -7.51
N GLY A 135 7.62 6.45 -6.42
CA GLY A 135 6.80 5.49 -5.69
C GLY A 135 6.27 6.00 -4.37
N ASN A 136 5.40 5.21 -3.75
CA ASN A 136 4.91 5.39 -2.38
C ASN A 136 5.65 4.47 -1.41
N LEU A 137 5.81 4.89 -0.15
CA LEU A 137 6.37 4.05 0.91
C LEU A 137 5.26 3.64 1.88
N LEU A 138 4.97 2.34 1.94
CA LEU A 138 4.12 1.72 2.97
C LEU A 138 5.02 1.14 4.06
N LEU A 139 5.20 1.90 5.15
CA LEU A 139 6.00 1.47 6.29
C LEU A 139 5.14 0.73 7.32
N ASN A 140 5.41 -0.55 7.51
CA ASN A 140 4.68 -1.39 8.45
C ASN A 140 5.08 -1.15 9.92
N VAL A 141 4.09 -1.27 10.81
CA VAL A 141 4.24 -1.20 12.26
C VAL A 141 3.55 -2.40 12.90
N GLY A 142 4.34 -3.33 13.44
CA GLY A 142 3.82 -4.45 14.23
C GLY A 142 3.32 -3.97 15.60
N LEU A 143 2.02 -4.04 15.84
CA LEU A 143 1.42 -3.66 17.12
C LEU A 143 1.48 -4.83 18.10
N ARG A 144 1.89 -4.53 19.35
CA ARG A 144 1.85 -5.50 20.44
C ARG A 144 0.39 -5.87 20.74
N PRO A 145 0.06 -7.15 20.99
CA PRO A 145 -1.24 -7.54 21.51
C PRO A 145 -1.55 -6.76 22.79
N MET A 146 -2.69 -6.09 22.83
CA MET A 146 -3.12 -5.38 24.04
C MET A 146 -3.47 -6.41 25.12
N ALA A 147 -2.52 -6.73 25.99
CA ALA A 147 -2.86 -7.33 27.27
C ALA A 147 -3.60 -6.26 28.09
N ALA A 148 -4.76 -6.61 28.67
CA ALA A 148 -5.62 -5.70 29.44
C ALA A 148 -4.97 -5.07 30.69
N SER A 149 -3.68 -5.33 30.95
CA SER A 149 -2.89 -4.71 32.00
C SER A 149 -1.64 -4.05 31.42
N ARG A 150 -1.60 -2.71 31.43
CA ARG A 150 -0.43 -1.89 31.04
C ARG A 150 0.72 -2.06 32.04
N PRO A 151 1.95 -2.30 31.60
CA PRO A 151 3.13 -1.68 32.19
C PRO A 151 3.44 -0.39 31.43
N SER A 152 3.64 0.69 32.18
CA SER A 152 3.76 2.09 31.70
C SER A 152 5.02 2.45 30.90
N SER A 153 5.77 1.48 30.39
CA SER A 153 7.08 1.72 29.79
C SER A 153 7.33 0.79 28.60
N SER A 154 6.75 1.13 27.45
CA SER A 154 7.26 0.68 26.16
C SER A 154 7.43 1.92 25.29
N PRO A 155 8.68 2.31 24.97
CA PRO A 155 8.96 3.56 24.25
C PRO A 155 8.68 3.45 22.75
N CYS A 156 7.76 2.58 22.32
CA CYS A 156 7.61 2.29 20.89
C CYS A 156 7.02 3.47 20.10
N TRP A 157 6.34 4.43 20.75
CA TRP A 157 5.71 5.52 20.01
C TRP A 157 5.32 6.74 20.87
N THR A 158 6.30 7.47 21.42
CA THR A 158 6.04 8.83 21.98
C THR A 158 6.84 9.94 21.29
N GLY A 159 7.69 9.61 20.30
CA GLY A 159 8.59 10.57 19.66
C GLY A 159 8.25 10.99 18.23
N TRP A 160 7.45 10.22 17.47
CA TRP A 160 7.17 10.55 16.07
C TRP A 160 6.01 11.53 15.94
N ARG A 161 6.30 12.81 16.15
CA ARG A 161 5.51 13.90 15.55
C ARG A 161 6.07 14.11 14.14
N GLY A 162 5.23 14.16 13.11
CA GLY A 162 5.60 14.44 11.72
C GLY A 162 6.21 15.84 11.47
N GLY A 163 7.05 16.34 12.38
CA GLY A 163 7.70 17.65 12.28
C GLY A 163 8.57 17.81 11.03
N TRP A 164 9.06 16.69 10.46
CA TRP A 164 9.83 16.71 9.22
C TRP A 164 8.96 16.90 7.96
N THR A 165 7.76 16.33 7.92
CA THR A 165 6.83 16.53 6.79
C THR A 165 6.16 17.90 6.85
N ALA A 166 6.00 18.47 8.05
CA ALA A 166 5.39 19.79 8.25
C ALA A 166 6.28 20.98 7.81
N THR A 167 7.60 20.80 7.72
CA THR A 167 8.53 21.92 7.43
C THR A 167 8.88 22.08 5.95
N ARG A 168 8.44 21.18 5.05
CA ARG A 168 8.81 21.20 3.62
C ARG A 168 7.67 20.73 2.70
N THR A 169 6.51 21.38 2.76
CA THR A 169 5.39 21.12 1.85
C THR A 169 5.46 22.08 0.64
N PRO A 170 6.28 21.75 -0.37
CA PRO A 170 5.72 21.75 -1.73
C PRO A 170 6.13 20.53 -2.59
N CYS A 171 7.04 19.66 -2.12
CA CYS A 171 7.64 18.62 -2.98
C CYS A 171 7.02 17.22 -2.87
N THR A 172 6.02 17.02 -2.01
CA THR A 172 5.40 15.71 -1.73
C THR A 172 4.06 15.48 -2.43
N GLY A 173 3.61 16.40 -3.29
CA GLY A 173 2.44 16.20 -4.14
C GLY A 173 2.88 15.71 -5.52
N PHE A 174 2.37 14.55 -5.96
CA PHE A 174 2.49 13.95 -7.31
C PHE A 174 3.54 14.61 -8.22
N GLY A 175 4.83 14.38 -7.91
CA GLY A 175 5.95 14.87 -8.68
C GLY A 175 6.53 13.74 -9.52
N ARG A 176 6.33 13.79 -10.84
CA ARG A 176 6.98 12.88 -11.79
C ARG A 176 8.50 12.96 -11.60
N ALA A 177 9.21 11.83 -11.65
CA ALA A 177 10.67 11.80 -11.60
C ALA A 177 11.26 12.77 -12.64
N LEU A 178 12.14 13.68 -12.18
CA LEU A 178 12.81 14.64 -13.06
C LEU A 178 13.74 13.88 -14.01
N SER A 179 13.43 13.93 -15.31
CA SER A 179 14.36 13.47 -16.35
C SER A 179 15.60 14.36 -16.34
N ARG A 180 16.79 13.76 -16.34
CA ARG A 180 18.04 14.50 -16.62
C ARG A 180 18.08 14.86 -18.10
N GLY A 181 17.43 15.96 -18.46
CA GLY A 181 17.49 16.58 -19.78
C GLY A 181 18.48 17.75 -19.78
N SER A 182 19.35 17.76 -20.78
CA SER A 182 20.33 18.80 -21.10
C SER A 182 19.74 20.22 -21.10
N THR A 183 20.47 21.13 -20.46
CA THR A 183 20.29 22.59 -20.53
C THR A 183 20.24 23.10 -21.96
N THR A 184 19.12 23.71 -22.37
CA THR A 184 19.07 24.98 -23.11
C THR A 184 17.66 25.59 -23.04
N ASP A 185 17.62 26.74 -22.39
CA ASP A 185 16.70 27.90 -22.44
C ASP A 185 15.54 27.91 -23.45
N SER A 186 14.32 28.19 -22.96
CA SER A 186 13.47 29.31 -23.41
C SER A 186 12.06 29.25 -22.77
N ALA A 187 11.69 30.35 -22.12
CA ALA A 187 10.43 30.54 -21.42
C ALA A 187 9.26 30.88 -22.37
N GLN A 188 8.11 30.23 -22.19
CA GLN A 188 6.78 30.66 -22.66
C GLN A 188 5.72 30.24 -21.62
N PRO A 189 4.78 31.11 -21.21
CA PRO A 189 3.80 30.80 -20.16
C PRO A 189 2.55 30.14 -20.74
N LEU A 190 2.12 29.00 -20.18
CA LEU A 190 0.89 28.32 -20.55
C LEU A 190 -0.14 28.34 -19.41
N ALA A 191 -1.17 29.15 -19.64
CA ALA A 191 -2.57 29.09 -19.18
C ALA A 191 -2.88 28.55 -17.77
N THR A 192 -3.29 29.48 -16.89
CA THR A 192 -4.00 29.20 -15.63
C THR A 192 -5.35 28.52 -15.87
N LYS A 193 -5.58 27.37 -15.21
CA LYS A 193 -6.90 26.74 -15.02
C LYS A 193 -7.14 26.48 -13.51
N PRO A 194 -8.41 26.37 -13.09
CA PRO A 194 -8.89 27.00 -11.85
C PRO A 194 -8.51 26.24 -10.58
N THR A 195 -8.25 27.01 -9.53
CA THR A 195 -7.95 26.54 -8.18
C THR A 195 -9.14 25.81 -7.56
N CYS A 196 -8.87 24.62 -7.03
CA CYS A 196 -9.81 23.82 -6.23
C CYS A 196 -10.03 24.50 -4.87
N SER A 197 -10.94 25.48 -4.82
CA SER A 197 -11.41 26.12 -3.59
C SER A 197 -12.84 25.70 -3.32
N HIS A 198 -13.07 24.44 -2.91
CA HIS A 198 -14.39 23.95 -2.50
C HIS A 198 -14.34 22.81 -1.45
N TRP A 199 -13.34 22.81 -0.57
CA TRP A 199 -13.19 21.77 0.48
C TRP A 199 -12.84 22.30 1.88
N GLN A 200 -13.29 23.51 2.25
CA GLN A 200 -13.00 24.10 3.56
C GLN A 200 -14.20 24.42 4.46
N SER A 201 -15.41 23.92 4.16
CA SER A 201 -16.55 24.18 5.04
C SER A 201 -17.42 22.95 5.25
N ARG A 202 -16.90 21.95 5.98
CA ARG A 202 -17.76 20.91 6.57
C ARG A 202 -17.19 20.20 7.80
N TRP A 203 -16.33 20.88 8.55
CA TRP A 203 -15.89 20.40 9.86
C TRP A 203 -15.71 21.59 10.82
N LYS A 204 -16.73 21.82 11.64
CA LYS A 204 -16.71 22.38 13.01
C LYS A 204 -18.15 22.63 13.48
N PRO A 205 -18.44 22.52 14.78
CA PRO A 205 -17.98 21.56 15.78
C PRO A 205 -18.84 20.28 15.78
#